data_AF-A0A8X6U8X3-F1
#
_entry.id   AF-A0A8X6U8X3-F1
#
_cell.length_a   1.000
_cell.length_b   1.000
_cell.length_c   1.000
_cell.angle_alpha   90.00
_cell.angle_beta   90.00
_cell.angle_gamma   90.00
#
_symmetry.space_group_name_H-M   'P 1'
#
loop_
_entity.id
_entity.type
_entity.pdbx_description
1 polymer ?
#
loop_
_entity_poly.entity_id
_entity_poly.type
_entity_poly.pdbx_seq_one_letter_code
_entity_poly.pdbx_strand_id
1 'polypeptide(L)'
;MDKENLKRNVKINLRCVAQSCKGGVPLSQLQSDYKGLLGADIPLKDLGYSSLEYFLRDIPDVISLKRNEKGAFVAEGVADASTAHIAKLISKQKTSK
;
A
#
# COMPACT_ATOMS: atom_id res chain seq x y z
N MET A 1 16.75 12.94 -2.69
CA MET A 1 15.99 13.27 -1.47
C MET A 1 14.57 12.70 -1.52
N ASP A 2 14.33 11.54 -2.16
CA ASP A 2 12.98 11.25 -2.71
C ASP A 2 12.40 9.88 -2.32
N LYS A 3 13.24 8.91 -1.92
CA LYS A 3 12.78 7.54 -1.59
C LYS A 3 11.92 7.46 -0.33
N GLU A 4 12.22 8.26 0.70
CA GLU A 4 11.45 8.26 1.94
C GLU A 4 10.04 8.82 1.74
N ASN A 5 9.91 9.90 0.97
CA ASN A 5 8.61 10.44 0.59
C ASN A 5 7.84 9.47 -0.30
N LEU A 6 8.51 8.83 -1.26
CA LEU A 6 7.89 7.81 -2.10
C LEU A 6 7.35 6.65 -1.24
N LYS A 7 8.17 6.10 -0.35
CA LYS A 7 7.78 5.01 0.55
C LYS A 7 6.62 5.41 1.44
N ARG A 8 6.62 6.64 1.97
CA ARG A 8 5.52 7.19 2.76
C ARG A 8 4.22 7.27 1.95
N ASN A 9 4.27 7.79 0.72
CA ASN A 9 3.08 7.92 -0.13
C ASN A 9 2.48 6.56 -0.50
N VAL A 10 3.33 5.61 -0.89
CA VAL A 10 2.92 4.25 -1.23
C VAL A 10 2.25 3.58 -0.03
N LYS A 11 2.81 3.73 1.19
CA LYS A 11 2.21 3.22 2.42
C LYS A 11 0.76 3.70 2.62
N ILE A 12 0.52 5.00 2.52
CA ILE A 12 -0.83 5.55 2.76
C ILE A 12 -1.81 5.07 1.70
N ASN A 13 -1.38 5.07 0.44
CA ASN A 13 -2.18 4.59 -0.69
C ASN A 13 -2.60 3.12 -0.51
N LEU A 14 -1.65 2.26 -0.16
CA LEU A 14 -1.92 0.86 0.15
C LEU A 14 -2.92 0.73 1.29
N ARG A 15 -2.80 1.56 2.32
CA ARG A 15 -3.76 1.56 3.43
C ARG A 15 -5.16 1.94 2.99
N CYS A 16 -5.31 2.93 2.09
CA CYS A 16 -6.62 3.31 1.54
C CYS A 16 -7.24 2.18 0.73
N VAL A 17 -6.46 1.54 -0.14
CA VAL A 17 -6.92 0.40 -0.94
C VAL A 17 -7.31 -0.77 -0.04
N ALA A 18 -6.44 -1.16 0.89
CA ALA A 18 -6.66 -2.32 1.76
C ALA A 18 -7.80 -2.11 2.76
N GLN A 19 -8.01 -0.89 3.27
CA GLN A 19 -9.17 -0.59 4.13
C GLN A 19 -10.49 -0.52 3.35
N SER A 20 -10.46 -0.26 2.04
CA SER A 20 -11.66 -0.29 1.20
C SER A 20 -12.19 -1.72 1.02
N CYS A 21 -11.37 -2.74 1.21
CA CYS A 21 -11.73 -4.15 1.14
C CYS A 21 -11.81 -4.76 2.55
N LYS A 22 -13.03 -4.95 3.06
CA LYS A 22 -13.24 -5.67 4.33
C LYS A 22 -12.84 -7.14 4.16
N GLY A 23 -11.87 -7.61 4.94
CA GLY A 23 -11.40 -9.01 4.94
C GLY A 23 -10.07 -9.27 4.23
N GLY A 24 -9.37 -8.20 3.81
CA GLY A 24 -8.09 -8.31 3.12
C GLY A 24 -8.23 -8.58 1.62
N VAL A 25 -7.20 -8.22 0.87
CA VAL A 25 -7.21 -8.25 -0.59
C VAL A 25 -6.03 -9.10 -1.11
N PRO A 26 -6.25 -10.01 -2.08
CA PRO A 26 -5.16 -10.79 -2.68
C PRO A 26 -4.09 -9.87 -3.29
N LEU A 27 -2.82 -10.25 -3.27
CA LEU A 27 -1.75 -9.41 -3.85
C LEU A 27 -2.00 -9.01 -5.31
N SER A 28 -2.51 -9.93 -6.13
CA SER A 28 -2.85 -9.67 -7.53
C SER A 28 -3.93 -8.59 -7.67
N GLN A 29 -4.91 -8.59 -6.76
CA GLN A 29 -5.99 -7.63 -6.73
C GLN A 29 -5.51 -6.30 -6.16
N LEU A 30 -4.70 -6.32 -5.10
CA LEU A 30 -4.09 -5.14 -4.50
C LEU A 30 -3.29 -4.32 -5.53
N GLN A 31 -2.50 -4.99 -6.39
CA GLN A 31 -1.79 -4.29 -7.47
C GLN A 31 -2.74 -3.66 -8.46
N SER A 32 -3.79 -4.38 -8.84
CA SER A 32 -4.79 -3.91 -9.80
C SER A 32 -5.58 -2.71 -9.26
N ASP A 33 -6.03 -2.76 -8.00
CA ASP A 33 -6.71 -1.65 -7.34
C ASP A 33 -5.78 -0.45 -7.13
N TYR A 34 -4.54 -0.68 -6.70
CA TYR A 34 -3.55 0.39 -6.55
C TYR A 34 -3.32 1.12 -7.87
N LYS A 35 -3.13 0.35 -8.96
CA LYS A 35 -2.98 0.89 -10.31
C LYS A 35 -4.24 1.58 -10.81
N GLY A 36 -5.42 1.03 -10.54
CA GLY A 36 -6.70 1.64 -10.90
C GLY A 36 -6.96 2.96 -10.17
N LEU A 37 -6.58 3.04 -8.89
CA LEU A 37 -6.80 4.22 -8.05
C LEU A 37 -5.79 5.35 -8.34
N LEU A 38 -4.55 5.01 -8.66
CA LEU A 38 -3.45 5.97 -8.78
C LEU A 38 -2.96 6.15 -10.22
N GLY A 39 -3.41 5.31 -11.14
CA GLY A 39 -2.97 5.29 -12.53
C GLY A 39 -1.54 4.76 -12.73
N ALA A 40 -0.91 4.23 -11.68
CA ALA A 40 0.49 3.80 -11.71
C ALA A 40 0.72 2.55 -10.87
N ASP A 41 1.66 1.71 -11.31
CA ASP A 41 2.11 0.53 -10.55
C ASP A 41 2.89 0.94 -9.29
N ILE A 42 2.95 0.05 -8.31
CA ILE A 42 3.73 0.25 -7.09
C ILE A 42 5.22 0.31 -7.48
N PRO A 43 5.95 1.39 -7.13
CA PRO A 43 7.32 1.62 -7.57
C PRO A 43 8.33 0.79 -6.75
N LEU A 44 8.19 -0.55 -6.80
CA LEU A 44 9.00 -1.48 -6.02
C LEU A 44 10.50 -1.33 -6.32
N LYS A 45 10.85 -1.11 -7.59
CA LYS A 45 12.25 -0.90 -8.03
C LYS A 45 12.86 0.34 -7.40
N ASP A 46 12.15 1.47 -7.39
CA ASP A 46 12.60 2.71 -6.76
C ASP A 46 12.75 2.55 -5.24
N LEU A 47 11.85 1.78 -4.64
CA LEU A 47 11.88 1.45 -3.22
C LEU A 47 12.97 0.41 -2.86
N GLY A 48 13.56 -0.27 -3.85
CA GLY A 48 14.60 -1.27 -3.64
C GLY A 48 14.08 -2.68 -3.32
N TYR A 49 12.82 -2.99 -3.63
CA TYR A 49 12.21 -4.30 -3.40
C TYR A 49 12.04 -5.06 -4.72
N SER A 50 12.34 -6.37 -4.68
CA SER A 50 12.20 -7.26 -5.84
C SER A 50 10.78 -7.79 -6.04
N SER A 51 9.93 -7.73 -5.00
CA SER A 51 8.54 -8.18 -5.09
C SER A 51 7.66 -7.43 -4.10
N LEU A 52 6.36 -7.36 -4.42
CA LEU A 52 5.37 -6.72 -3.57
C LEU A 52 5.31 -7.37 -2.18
N GLU A 53 5.40 -8.70 -2.13
CA GLU A 53 5.41 -9.44 -0.85
C GLU A 53 6.51 -8.97 0.10
N TYR A 54 7.75 -8.81 -0.39
CA TYR A 54 8.86 -8.30 0.41
C TYR A 54 8.61 -6.89 0.91
N PHE A 55 8.08 -6.03 0.04
CA PHE A 55 7.75 -4.67 0.42
C PHE A 55 6.68 -4.62 1.51
N LEU A 56 5.60 -5.39 1.37
CA LEU A 56 4.51 -5.43 2.35
C LEU A 56 4.95 -6.04 3.69
N ARG A 57 5.85 -7.05 3.68
CA ARG A 57 6.46 -7.58 4.91
C ARG A 57 7.29 -6.55 5.67
N ASP A 58 7.83 -5.56 4.98
CA ASP A 58 8.62 -4.47 5.57
C ASP A 58 7.74 -3.39 6.23
N ILE A 59 6.44 -3.37 5.93
CA ILE A 59 5.48 -2.37 6.45
C ILE A 59 4.29 -3.02 7.20
N PRO A 60 4.55 -3.89 8.20
CA PRO A 60 3.50 -4.56 8.96
C PRO A 60 2.63 -3.58 9.77
N ASP A 61 3.09 -2.34 9.96
CA ASP A 61 2.34 -1.24 10.59
C ASP A 61 1.17 -0.75 9.73
N VAL A 62 1.23 -0.96 8.42
CA VAL A 62 0.21 -0.51 7.45
C VAL A 62 -0.59 -1.68 6.90
N ILE A 63 0.10 -2.74 6.53
CA ILE A 63 -0.47 -3.91 5.85
C ILE A 63 -0.04 -5.18 6.58
N SER A 64 -1.01 -5.93 7.08
CA SER A 64 -0.78 -7.27 7.61
C SER A 64 -0.89 -8.28 6.46
N LEU A 65 0.19 -9.00 6.20
CA LEU A 65 0.24 -9.98 5.12
C LEU A 65 -0.05 -11.38 5.69
N LYS A 66 -1.18 -11.96 5.28
CA LYS A 66 -1.70 -13.25 5.73
C LYS A 66 -1.81 -14.22 4.56
N ARG A 67 -1.98 -15.52 4.84
CA ARG A 67 -2.36 -16.53 3.83
C ARG A 67 -3.83 -16.88 4.02
N ASN A 68 -4.56 -16.96 2.92
CA ASN A 68 -5.94 -17.46 2.94
C ASN A 68 -5.96 -19.01 2.94
N GLU A 69 -7.15 -19.59 3.05
CA GLU A 69 -7.36 -21.05 3.05
C GLU A 69 -6.87 -21.73 1.75
N LYS A 70 -6.73 -20.98 0.66
CA LYS A 70 -6.19 -21.45 -0.63
C LYS A 70 -4.66 -21.34 -0.72
N GLY A 71 -3.99 -20.93 0.37
CA GLY A 71 -2.54 -20.72 0.42
C GLY A 71 -2.04 -19.44 -0.26
N ALA A 72 -2.94 -18.59 -0.76
CA ALA A 72 -2.58 -17.35 -1.42
C ALA A 72 -2.36 -16.22 -0.41
N PHE A 73 -1.42 -15.32 -0.72
CA PHE A 73 -1.15 -14.15 0.11
C PHE A 73 -2.22 -13.06 -0.06
N VAL A 74 -2.72 -12.59 1.08
CA VAL A 74 -3.73 -11.54 1.22
C VAL A 74 -3.19 -10.42 2.12
N ALA A 75 -3.35 -9.19 1.66
CA ALA A 75 -2.96 -7.97 2.34
C ALA A 75 -4.18 -7.38 3.06
N GLU A 76 -4.10 -7.28 4.39
CA GLU A 76 -5.15 -6.70 5.22
C GLU A 76 -4.69 -5.34 5.75
N GLY A 77 -5.54 -4.32 5.60
CA GLY A 77 -5.24 -2.97 6.09
C GLY A 77 -5.28 -2.94 7.62
N VAL A 78 -4.16 -2.56 8.24
CA VAL A 78 -4.09 -2.40 9.70
C VAL A 78 -4.68 -1.04 10.07
N ALA A 79 -5.68 -1.07 10.95
CA ALA A 79 -6.30 0.12 11.52
C ALA A 79 -5.40 0.67 12.64
N ASP A 80 -4.33 1.40 12.30
CA ASP A 80 -3.51 2.09 13.30
C ASP A 80 -3.74 3.61 13.32
N ALA A 81 -3.84 4.16 14.53
CA ALA A 81 -4.08 5.57 14.83
C ALA A 81 -2.97 6.51 14.33
N SER A 82 -1.77 6.00 14.04
CA SER A 82 -0.63 6.80 13.56
C SER A 82 -0.84 7.49 12.21
N THR A 83 -1.91 7.14 11.47
CA THR A 83 -2.07 7.61 10.08
C THR A 83 -3.07 8.76 9.91
N ALA A 84 -3.68 9.26 10.99
CA ALA A 84 -4.50 10.48 10.92
C ALA A 84 -3.68 11.67 10.35
N HIS A 85 -2.37 11.68 10.62
CA HIS A 85 -1.45 12.70 10.10
C HIS A 85 -1.10 12.48 8.62
N ILE A 86 -1.00 11.23 8.15
CA ILE A 86 -0.43 10.94 6.83
C ILE A 86 -1.49 10.97 5.71
N ALA A 87 -2.75 10.62 5.98
CA ALA A 87 -3.85 10.77 5.03
C ALA A 87 -4.02 12.23 4.55
N LYS A 88 -3.79 13.19 5.44
CA LYS A 88 -3.90 14.64 5.14
C LYS A 88 -2.84 15.13 4.15
N LEU A 89 -1.74 14.40 3.98
CA LEU A 89 -0.66 14.75 3.05
C LEU A 89 -0.96 14.30 1.61
N ILE A 90 -1.71 13.20 1.42
CA ILE A 90 -2.10 12.72 0.09
C ILE A 90 -3.07 13.68 -0.60
N SER A 91 -4.01 14.27 0.14
CA SER A 91 -4.94 15.25 -0.41
C SER A 91 -4.23 16.49 -0.98
N LYS A 92 -3.01 16.80 -0.53
CA LYS A 92 -2.22 17.92 -1.05
C LYS A 92 -1.29 17.56 -2.21
N GLN A 93 -1.04 16.28 -2.47
CA GLN A 93 -0.11 15.87 -3.52
C GLN A 93 -0.75 15.82 -4.93
N LYS A 94 -2.05 16.11 -5.05
CA LYS A 94 -2.71 16.39 -6.34
C LYS A 94 -2.55 17.85 -6.77
N THR A 95 -1.32 18.32 -6.87
CA THR A 95 -0.92 19.50 -7.68
C THR A 95 0.53 19.20 -8.09
N SER A 96 0.90 19.10 -9.36
CA SER A 96 0.60 19.94 -10.51
C SER A 96 0.75 19.14 -11.80
N LYS A 97 -0.21 19.23 -12.70
CA LYS A 97 0.06 19.28 -14.15
C LYS A 97 -0.48 20.60 -14.65
#